data_AF-A0A7K9S2D6-F1
#
_entry.id   AF-A0A7K9S2D6-F1
#
_cell.length_a   1.000
_cell.length_b   1.000
_cell.length_c   1.000
_cell.angle_alpha   90.00
_cell.angle_beta   90.00
_cell.angle_gamma   90.00
#
_symmetry.space_group_name_H-M   'P 1'
#
loop_
_entity.id
_entity.type
_entity.pdbx_description
1 polymer ?
#
loop_
_entity_poly.entity_id
_entity_poly.type
_entity_poly.pdbx_seq_one_letter_code
_entity_poly.pdbx_strand_id
1 'polypeptide(L)'
;AIAITEQPISVSVPVGFSFTLRCRAQGRTTLQYQWFCQHQSDCRLIPGATNHDLPIIAEQTQLYTCRVNDLHRNAVFSDWVKVEVHQCVARGLPPRLWQGEPVIVLDPSEQRVEVGQPLQLHCAAMGVPAPSYQWYRNGNLLEQQKRKKLWITHAKASDSGTYLCCASNRLGEHWTNAVDVHIGEQSQPTSLCCKSPGVRCKIALLVGNNRYQHHPNLLAPVRDVFELSCLLKHLGFQVVSLLD
;
A
#
# COMPACT_ATOMS: atom_id res chain seq x y z
N ALA A 1 -32.01 -23.17 -14.08
CA ALA A 1 -31.64 -21.90 -13.44
C ALA A 1 -30.40 -21.34 -14.12
N ILE A 2 -30.22 -20.03 -14.11
CA ILE A 2 -28.99 -19.38 -14.57
C ILE A 2 -27.93 -19.57 -13.48
N ALA A 3 -26.71 -19.94 -13.85
CA ALA A 3 -25.58 -20.06 -12.94
C ALA A 3 -24.36 -19.34 -13.52
N ILE A 4 -23.82 -18.36 -12.80
CA ILE A 4 -22.58 -17.67 -13.19
C ILE A 4 -21.40 -18.61 -12.91
N THR A 5 -20.64 -18.96 -13.94
CA THR A 5 -19.50 -19.88 -13.89
C THR A 5 -18.16 -19.16 -13.83
N GLU A 6 -18.09 -17.92 -14.31
CA GLU A 6 -16.91 -17.05 -14.18
C GLU A 6 -17.39 -15.68 -13.69
N GLN A 7 -16.97 -15.32 -12.49
CA GLN A 7 -17.19 -13.99 -11.93
C GLN A 7 -16.13 -13.03 -12.48
N PRO A 8 -16.49 -11.75 -12.70
CA PRO A 8 -15.47 -10.74 -12.94
C PRO A 8 -14.55 -10.61 -11.72
N ILE A 9 -13.38 -10.01 -11.91
CA ILE A 9 -12.40 -9.80 -10.84
C ILE A 9 -12.17 -8.31 -10.60
N SER A 10 -11.99 -7.93 -9.34
CA SER A 10 -11.50 -6.59 -8.99
C SER A 10 -10.07 -6.42 -9.52
N VAL A 11 -9.71 -5.20 -9.92
CA VAL A 11 -8.38 -4.86 -10.43
C VAL A 11 -7.88 -3.55 -9.83
N SER A 12 -6.56 -3.41 -9.73
CA SER A 12 -5.93 -2.16 -9.30
C SER A 12 -4.80 -1.79 -10.26
N VAL A 13 -4.97 -0.76 -11.07
CA VAL A 13 -4.14 -0.50 -12.27
C VAL A 13 -3.92 1.01 -12.49
N PRO A 14 -2.92 1.41 -13.30
CA PRO A 14 -2.77 2.83 -13.64
C PRO A 14 -3.89 3.34 -14.54
N VAL A 15 -4.05 4.66 -14.56
CA VAL A 15 -4.87 5.34 -15.57
C VAL A 15 -4.41 4.99 -17.00
N GLY A 16 -5.36 4.80 -17.90
CA GLY A 16 -5.14 4.41 -19.30
C GLY A 16 -4.86 2.92 -19.52
N PHE A 17 -4.73 2.11 -18.47
CA PHE A 17 -4.51 0.68 -18.62
C PHE A 17 -5.75 -0.03 -19.20
N SER A 18 -5.55 -0.82 -20.25
CA SER A 18 -6.62 -1.58 -20.91
C SER A 18 -6.68 -3.02 -20.42
N PHE A 19 -7.86 -3.49 -20.06
CA PHE A 19 -8.11 -4.88 -19.66
C PHE A 19 -9.57 -5.27 -19.97
N THR A 20 -9.96 -6.51 -19.66
CA THR A 20 -11.31 -7.01 -19.93
C THR A 20 -11.90 -7.62 -18.66
N LEU A 21 -13.08 -7.15 -18.27
CA LEU A 21 -13.91 -7.83 -17.27
C LEU A 21 -14.67 -8.96 -17.95
N ARG A 22 -14.70 -10.14 -17.32
CA ARG A 22 -15.33 -11.33 -17.87
C ARG A 22 -16.45 -11.80 -16.94
N CYS A 23 -17.62 -12.05 -17.50
CA CYS A 23 -18.72 -12.71 -16.79
C CYS A 23 -19.26 -13.83 -17.68
N ARG A 24 -19.04 -15.08 -17.30
CA ARG A 24 -19.60 -16.24 -18.02
C ARG A 24 -20.68 -16.89 -17.18
N ALA A 25 -21.75 -17.31 -17.82
CA ALA A 25 -22.83 -18.04 -17.17
C ALA A 25 -23.33 -19.19 -18.04
N GLN A 26 -23.95 -20.16 -17.40
CA GLN A 26 -24.64 -21.28 -18.01
C GLN A 26 -26.13 -21.21 -17.68
N GLY A 27 -26.95 -21.64 -18.63
CA GLY A 27 -28.40 -21.67 -18.50
C GLY A 27 -29.00 -22.64 -19.50
N ARG A 28 -30.30 -22.94 -19.32
CA ARG A 28 -31.02 -23.88 -20.21
C ARG A 28 -31.42 -23.25 -21.55
N THR A 29 -31.36 -21.93 -21.65
CA THR A 29 -31.72 -21.17 -22.86
C THR A 29 -30.62 -20.15 -23.15
N THR A 30 -30.73 -19.50 -24.30
CA THR A 30 -29.84 -18.41 -24.68
C THR A 30 -29.83 -17.31 -23.61
N LEU A 31 -28.64 -16.93 -23.18
CA LEU A 31 -28.42 -15.92 -22.15
C LEU A 31 -28.16 -14.56 -22.79
N GLN A 32 -28.69 -13.52 -22.16
CA GLN A 32 -28.44 -12.13 -22.50
C GLN A 32 -27.66 -11.48 -21.34
N TYR A 33 -26.67 -10.67 -21.70
CA TYR A 33 -25.82 -9.97 -20.74
C TYR A 33 -26.10 -8.48 -20.81
N GLN A 34 -25.90 -7.79 -19.69
CA GLN A 34 -25.91 -6.34 -19.65
C GLN A 34 -25.04 -5.85 -18.48
N TRP A 35 -24.07 -5.00 -18.75
CA TRP A 35 -23.20 -4.42 -17.72
C TRP A 35 -23.73 -3.11 -17.15
N PHE A 36 -23.40 -2.91 -15.88
CA PHE A 36 -23.69 -1.71 -15.11
C PHE A 36 -22.41 -1.23 -14.43
N CYS A 37 -22.25 0.09 -14.33
CA CYS A 37 -21.21 0.70 -13.50
C CYS A 37 -21.85 1.50 -12.38
N GLN A 38 -21.15 1.61 -11.27
CA GLN A 38 -21.52 2.46 -10.16
C GLN A 38 -20.34 3.35 -9.79
N HIS A 39 -20.60 4.66 -9.76
CA HIS A 39 -19.68 5.65 -9.24
C HIS A 39 -20.32 6.33 -8.05
N GLN A 40 -19.69 6.21 -6.87
CA GLN A 40 -20.26 6.66 -5.60
C GLN A 40 -21.61 5.98 -5.33
N SER A 41 -22.73 6.71 -5.40
CA SER A 41 -24.09 6.20 -5.18
C SER A 41 -24.89 5.99 -6.47
N ASP A 42 -24.39 6.43 -7.62
CA ASP A 42 -25.14 6.39 -8.88
C ASP A 42 -24.81 5.13 -9.68
N CYS A 43 -25.81 4.28 -9.89
CA CYS A 43 -25.71 3.05 -10.68
C CYS A 43 -26.28 3.29 -12.07
N ARG A 44 -25.45 3.15 -13.09
CA ARG A 44 -25.76 3.44 -14.49
C ARG A 44 -25.60 2.22 -15.36
N LEU A 45 -26.52 2.09 -16.31
CA LEU A 45 -26.41 1.15 -17.43
C LEU A 45 -25.25 1.59 -18.33
N ILE A 46 -24.41 0.66 -18.78
CA ILE A 46 -23.42 0.93 -19.82
C ILE A 46 -24.07 0.62 -21.18
N PRO A 47 -24.32 1.62 -22.05
CA PRO A 47 -25.01 1.41 -23.31
C PRO A 47 -24.23 0.46 -24.23
N GLY A 48 -24.91 -0.52 -24.83
CA GLY A 48 -24.32 -1.48 -25.77
C GLY A 48 -23.42 -2.55 -25.14
N ALA A 49 -23.19 -2.51 -23.82
CA ALA A 49 -22.40 -3.52 -23.11
C ALA A 49 -23.20 -4.81 -22.86
N THR A 50 -23.55 -5.51 -23.94
CA THR A 50 -24.39 -6.72 -23.93
C THR A 50 -23.60 -8.02 -24.15
N ASN A 51 -22.26 -7.92 -24.21
CA ASN A 51 -21.37 -9.07 -24.32
C ASN A 51 -20.94 -9.56 -22.92
N HIS A 52 -20.60 -10.84 -22.84
CA HIS A 52 -20.04 -11.47 -21.64
C HIS A 52 -18.64 -10.95 -21.28
N ASP A 53 -17.95 -10.35 -22.25
CA ASP A 53 -16.68 -9.64 -22.09
C ASP A 53 -16.90 -8.13 -22.21
N LEU A 54 -16.43 -7.39 -21.22
CA LEU A 54 -16.45 -5.92 -21.21
C LEU A 54 -15.01 -5.39 -21.24
N PRO A 55 -14.53 -4.90 -22.40
CA PRO A 55 -13.27 -4.17 -22.47
C PRO A 55 -13.37 -2.85 -21.71
N ILE A 56 -12.37 -2.57 -20.88
CA ILE A 56 -12.28 -1.35 -20.05
C ILE A 56 -10.94 -0.68 -20.31
N ILE A 57 -10.98 0.65 -20.46
CA ILE A 57 -9.83 1.53 -20.29
C ILE A 57 -9.98 2.17 -18.91
N ALA A 58 -8.98 1.99 -18.05
CA ALA A 58 -9.01 2.48 -16.68
C ALA A 58 -8.92 4.02 -16.63
N GLU A 59 -10.04 4.71 -16.49
CA GLU A 59 -10.05 6.19 -16.40
C GLU A 59 -10.29 6.69 -14.96
N GLN A 60 -11.21 6.03 -14.25
CA GLN A 60 -11.64 6.42 -12.92
C GLN A 60 -12.04 5.21 -12.09
N THR A 61 -11.94 5.34 -10.77
CA THR A 61 -12.28 4.25 -9.85
C THR A 61 -13.78 4.04 -9.79
N GLN A 62 -14.25 2.86 -10.18
CA GLN A 62 -15.68 2.52 -10.26
C GLN A 62 -15.93 1.06 -9.89
N LEU A 63 -17.18 0.78 -9.52
CA LEU A 63 -17.69 -0.57 -9.35
C LEU A 63 -18.40 -1.03 -10.62
N TYR A 64 -18.32 -2.32 -10.93
CA TYR A 64 -18.99 -2.92 -12.07
C TYR A 64 -19.73 -4.19 -11.64
N THR A 65 -20.87 -4.46 -12.25
CA THR A 65 -21.59 -5.73 -12.15
C THR A 65 -22.19 -6.11 -13.50
N CYS A 66 -22.33 -7.40 -13.74
CA CYS A 66 -22.96 -7.94 -14.93
C CYS A 66 -24.31 -8.56 -14.56
N ARG A 67 -25.37 -8.17 -15.25
CA ARG A 67 -26.66 -8.84 -15.21
C ARG A 67 -26.74 -9.87 -16.31
N VAL A 68 -27.09 -11.09 -15.95
CA VAL A 68 -27.37 -12.18 -16.89
C VAL A 68 -28.85 -12.53 -16.79
N ASN A 69 -29.55 -12.52 -17.92
CA ASN A 69 -30.93 -12.95 -18.00
C ASN A 69 -31.16 -14.04 -19.06
N ASP A 70 -32.22 -14.83 -18.87
CA ASP A 70 -32.66 -15.85 -19.83
C ASP A 70 -33.91 -15.39 -20.60
N LEU A 71 -34.39 -16.23 -21.53
CA LEU A 71 -35.60 -15.94 -22.31
C LEU A 71 -36.89 -15.91 -21.48
N HIS A 72 -36.88 -16.50 -20.28
CA HIS A 72 -38.00 -16.51 -19.35
C HIS A 72 -37.96 -15.33 -18.36
N ARG A 73 -37.08 -14.34 -18.59
CA ARG A 73 -36.88 -13.16 -17.74
C ARG A 73 -36.36 -13.48 -16.34
N ASN A 74 -35.80 -14.67 -16.11
CA ASN A 74 -34.99 -14.89 -14.91
C ASN A 74 -33.73 -14.04 -15.02
N ALA A 75 -33.32 -13.41 -13.92
CA ALA A 75 -32.13 -12.57 -13.90
C ALA A 75 -31.26 -12.87 -12.67
N VAL A 76 -29.95 -12.92 -12.89
CA VAL A 76 -28.93 -13.07 -11.85
C VAL A 76 -27.87 -12.01 -12.07
N PHE A 77 -27.31 -11.47 -11.00
CA PHE A 77 -26.22 -10.51 -11.05
C PHE A 77 -24.91 -11.15 -10.62
N SER A 78 -23.81 -10.75 -11.25
CA SER A 78 -22.47 -11.06 -10.79
C SER A 78 -22.16 -10.33 -9.48
N ASP A 79 -21.09 -10.75 -8.82
CA ASP A 79 -20.52 -9.98 -7.73
C ASP A 79 -20.10 -8.59 -8.24
N TRP A 80 -20.16 -7.60 -7.35
CA TRP A 80 -19.62 -6.28 -7.61
C TRP A 80 -18.10 -6.32 -7.56
N VAL A 81 -17.45 -5.84 -8.62
CA VAL A 81 -15.99 -5.74 -8.69
C VAL A 81 -15.56 -4.30 -8.75
N LYS A 82 -14.45 -3.99 -8.07
CA LYS A 82 -13.87 -2.66 -8.07
C LYS A 82 -12.74 -2.60 -9.09
N VAL A 83 -12.85 -1.67 -10.02
CA VAL A 83 -11.73 -1.22 -10.85
C VAL A 83 -11.15 0.00 -10.16
N GLU A 84 -10.01 -0.16 -9.49
CA GLU A 84 -9.32 0.93 -8.82
C GLU A 84 -8.21 1.50 -9.71
N VAL A 85 -8.28 2.80 -9.93
CA VAL A 85 -7.41 3.52 -10.89
C VAL A 85 -6.45 4.44 -10.15
N HIS A 86 -5.16 4.28 -10.40
CA HIS A 86 -4.10 5.12 -9.83
C HIS A 86 -3.62 6.16 -10.87
N GLN A 87 -3.73 7.45 -10.53
CA GLN A 87 -3.40 8.56 -11.46
C GLN A 87 -1.89 8.86 -11.55
N CYS A 88 -1.14 8.63 -10.48
CA CYS A 88 0.29 8.93 -10.41
C CYS A 88 1.05 7.65 -10.08
N VAL A 89 1.53 6.95 -11.11
CA VAL A 89 2.48 5.84 -10.92
C VAL A 89 3.88 6.39 -11.10
N ALA A 90 4.78 6.06 -10.17
CA ALA A 90 6.18 6.48 -10.26
C ALA A 90 6.76 6.14 -11.64
N ARG A 91 7.44 7.10 -12.28
CA ARG A 91 8.04 6.92 -13.60
C ARG A 91 9.03 5.75 -13.54
N GLY A 92 8.78 4.68 -14.30
CA GLY A 92 9.71 3.55 -14.43
C GLY A 92 9.09 2.15 -14.37
N LEU A 93 7.83 2.01 -13.96
CA LEU A 93 7.15 0.70 -13.94
C LEU A 93 6.42 0.41 -15.27
N PRO A 94 6.79 -0.64 -16.02
CA PRO A 94 6.14 -0.95 -17.30
C PRO A 94 4.69 -1.46 -17.13
N PRO A 95 3.80 -1.19 -18.10
CA PRO A 95 2.38 -1.60 -18.06
C PRO A 95 2.13 -3.10 -17.93
N ARG A 96 3.11 -3.94 -18.29
CA ARG A 96 2.97 -5.40 -18.29
C ARG A 96 3.06 -6.02 -16.89
N LEU A 97 3.60 -5.31 -15.90
CA LEU A 97 3.80 -5.85 -14.55
C LEU A 97 2.49 -5.97 -13.75
N TRP A 98 1.41 -5.31 -14.16
CA TRP A 98 0.16 -5.32 -13.39
C TRP A 98 -0.65 -6.61 -13.57
N GLN A 99 -0.34 -7.42 -14.59
CA GLN A 99 -0.91 -8.75 -14.76
C GLN A 99 -0.07 -9.75 -13.98
N GLY A 100 -0.47 -10.06 -12.74
CA GLY A 100 0.36 -10.92 -11.90
C GLY A 100 0.18 -10.66 -10.41
N GLU A 101 1.22 -11.03 -9.67
CA GLU A 101 1.39 -10.71 -8.26
C GLU A 101 1.34 -9.19 -8.02
N PRO A 102 1.02 -8.75 -6.79
CA PRO A 102 0.93 -7.34 -6.48
C PRO A 102 2.28 -6.62 -6.62
N VAL A 103 2.23 -5.34 -7.00
CA VAL A 103 3.40 -4.46 -7.03
C VAL A 103 3.15 -3.25 -6.15
N ILE A 104 3.94 -3.08 -5.10
CA ILE A 104 3.89 -1.88 -4.24
C ILE A 104 4.24 -0.65 -5.07
N VAL A 105 3.38 0.36 -5.01
CA VAL A 105 3.56 1.65 -5.70
C VAL A 105 3.54 2.83 -4.76
N LEU A 106 3.18 2.59 -3.50
CA LEU A 106 3.30 3.55 -2.41
C LEU A 106 3.68 2.78 -1.15
N ASP A 107 4.90 3.02 -0.68
CA ASP A 107 5.33 2.62 0.65
C ASP A 107 4.76 3.56 1.72
N PRO A 108 4.55 3.06 2.96
CA PRO A 108 4.28 3.93 4.08
C PRO A 108 5.50 4.84 4.36
N SER A 109 5.30 5.86 5.17
CA SER A 109 6.37 6.80 5.55
C SER A 109 6.58 6.77 7.06
N GLU A 110 7.81 7.02 7.50
CA GLU A 110 8.14 7.21 8.91
C GLU A 110 7.35 8.37 9.50
N GLN A 111 6.89 8.21 10.74
CA GLN A 111 6.10 9.23 11.43
C GLN A 111 6.49 9.35 12.90
N ARG A 112 6.49 10.59 13.39
CA ARG A 112 6.53 10.91 14.82
C ARG A 112 5.18 11.50 15.19
N VAL A 113 4.46 10.82 16.07
CA VAL A 113 3.09 11.17 16.45
C VAL A 113 3.03 11.39 17.94
N GLU A 114 2.26 12.37 18.38
CA GLU A 114 2.03 12.58 19.81
C GLU A 114 1.08 11.55 20.39
N VAL A 115 1.25 11.22 21.66
CA VAL A 115 0.27 10.41 22.40
C VAL A 115 -1.12 11.05 22.28
N GLY A 116 -2.12 10.23 21.91
CA GLY A 116 -3.50 10.66 21.71
C GLY A 116 -3.81 11.21 20.32
N GLN A 117 -2.80 11.57 19.51
CA GLN A 117 -3.02 12.01 18.12
C GLN A 117 -3.25 10.82 17.18
N PRO A 118 -3.90 11.03 16.02
CA PRO A 118 -4.13 9.96 15.06
C PRO A 118 -2.85 9.59 14.30
N LEU A 119 -2.59 8.28 14.16
CA LEU A 119 -1.57 7.73 13.26
C LEU A 119 -2.24 7.22 11.99
N GLN A 120 -1.74 7.65 10.83
CA GLN A 120 -2.17 7.15 9.53
C GLN A 120 -0.98 6.68 8.70
N LEU A 121 -0.90 5.38 8.45
CA LEU A 121 0.02 4.80 7.46
C LEU A 121 -0.75 4.40 6.21
N HIS A 122 -0.11 4.51 5.05
CA HIS A 122 -0.72 4.20 3.76
C HIS A 122 0.22 3.33 2.94
N CYS A 123 -0.31 2.19 2.48
CA CYS A 123 0.30 1.34 1.49
C CYS A 123 -0.63 1.26 0.28
N ALA A 124 -0.10 1.38 -0.92
CA ALA A 124 -0.83 1.13 -2.15
C ALA A 124 -0.06 0.19 -3.06
N ALA A 125 -0.80 -0.68 -3.72
CA ALA A 125 -0.28 -1.70 -4.61
C ALA A 125 -1.19 -1.84 -5.82
N MET A 126 -0.61 -2.19 -6.95
CA MET A 126 -1.32 -2.51 -8.18
C MET A 126 -1.22 -4.00 -8.47
N GLY A 127 -2.20 -4.52 -9.21
CA GLY A 127 -2.29 -5.93 -9.54
C GLY A 127 -3.64 -6.31 -10.15
N VAL A 128 -3.60 -7.35 -10.98
CA VAL A 128 -4.74 -8.02 -11.60
C VAL A 128 -4.61 -9.50 -11.25
N PRO A 129 -5.34 -10.01 -10.24
CA PRO A 129 -6.41 -9.35 -9.48
C PRO A 129 -5.96 -8.27 -8.50
N ALA A 130 -6.90 -7.40 -8.10
CA ALA A 130 -6.68 -6.39 -7.08
C ALA A 130 -6.17 -7.02 -5.78
N PRO A 131 -5.14 -6.43 -5.15
CA PRO A 131 -4.57 -6.96 -3.93
C PRO A 131 -5.45 -6.72 -2.70
N SER A 132 -5.43 -7.69 -1.77
CA SER A 132 -5.77 -7.51 -0.36
C SER A 132 -4.56 -7.01 0.44
N TYR A 133 -4.80 -6.40 1.60
CA TYR A 133 -3.75 -5.79 2.42
C TYR A 133 -3.76 -6.40 3.81
N GLN A 134 -2.59 -6.46 4.43
CA GLN A 134 -2.42 -6.86 5.82
C GLN A 134 -1.25 -6.10 6.44
N TRP A 135 -1.48 -5.50 7.61
CA TRP A 135 -0.43 -4.77 8.34
C TRP A 135 0.21 -5.61 9.45
N TYR A 136 1.47 -5.30 9.70
CA TYR A 136 2.30 -5.90 10.74
C TYR A 136 2.99 -4.80 11.56
N ARG A 137 3.20 -5.06 12.85
CA ARG A 137 3.98 -4.21 13.75
C ARG A 137 4.97 -5.07 14.53
N ASN A 138 6.26 -4.75 14.42
CA ASN A 138 7.35 -5.50 15.06
C ASN A 138 7.27 -7.01 14.73
N GLY A 139 6.98 -7.33 13.46
CA GLY A 139 6.79 -8.71 12.98
C GLY A 139 5.44 -9.36 13.35
N ASN A 140 4.62 -8.74 14.18
CA ASN A 140 3.33 -9.30 14.61
C ASN A 140 2.18 -8.86 13.71
N LEU A 141 1.27 -9.79 13.42
CA LEU A 141 0.08 -9.58 12.63
C LEU A 141 -0.92 -8.65 13.33
N LEU A 142 -1.37 -7.60 12.65
CA LEU A 142 -2.45 -6.74 13.11
C LEU A 142 -3.78 -7.22 12.52
N GLU A 143 -4.44 -8.20 13.16
CA GLU A 143 -5.61 -8.93 12.65
C GLU A 143 -6.74 -8.06 12.04
N GLN A 144 -6.96 -6.87 12.59
CA GLN A 144 -8.04 -5.98 12.16
C GLN A 144 -7.60 -4.94 11.10
N GLN A 145 -6.31 -4.89 10.78
CA GLN A 145 -5.73 -3.91 9.87
C GLN A 145 -5.52 -4.54 8.48
N LYS A 146 -6.62 -4.66 7.74
CA LYS A 146 -6.69 -5.31 6.40
C LYS A 146 -6.90 -4.35 5.23
N ARG A 147 -6.72 -3.06 5.47
CA ARG A 147 -6.98 -1.99 4.50
C ARG A 147 -5.67 -1.36 4.04
N LYS A 148 -5.71 -0.67 2.89
CA LYS A 148 -4.62 0.16 2.36
C LYS A 148 -4.11 1.17 3.38
N LYS A 149 -5.01 1.71 4.19
CA LYS A 149 -4.72 2.66 5.24
C LYS A 149 -4.87 1.99 6.60
N LEU A 150 -3.81 2.02 7.39
CA LEU A 150 -3.86 1.74 8.81
C LEU A 150 -4.20 3.05 9.52
N TRP A 151 -5.20 3.01 10.39
CA TRP A 151 -5.67 4.17 11.14
C TRP A 151 -5.77 3.82 12.63
N ILE A 152 -4.97 4.50 13.45
CA ILE A 152 -5.08 4.46 14.90
C ILE A 152 -5.61 5.83 15.33
N THR A 153 -6.83 5.88 15.87
CA THR A 153 -7.49 7.14 16.24
C THR A 153 -6.80 7.87 17.38
N HIS A 154 -6.36 7.13 18.39
CA HIS A 154 -5.69 7.65 19.58
C HIS A 154 -4.43 6.83 19.81
N ALA A 155 -3.31 7.33 19.28
CA ALA A 155 -2.02 6.66 19.37
C ALA A 155 -1.54 6.53 20.82
N LYS A 156 -1.08 5.34 21.20
CA LYS A 156 -0.46 5.08 22.52
C LYS A 156 1.04 4.89 22.34
N ALA A 157 1.83 5.13 23.39
CA ALA A 157 3.27 4.86 23.35
C ALA A 157 3.60 3.40 22.93
N SER A 158 2.75 2.44 23.34
CA SER A 158 2.82 1.02 22.95
C SER A 158 2.56 0.74 21.47
N ASP A 159 2.05 1.73 20.74
CA ASP A 159 1.87 1.64 19.29
C ASP A 159 3.14 1.99 18.51
N SER A 160 4.20 2.46 19.18
CA SER A 160 5.50 2.65 18.55
C SER A 160 6.07 1.33 18.04
N GLY A 161 6.82 1.40 16.95
CA GLY A 161 7.52 0.26 16.39
C GLY A 161 7.70 0.35 14.89
N THR A 162 8.20 -0.75 14.33
CA THR A 162 8.44 -0.90 12.91
C THR A 162 7.21 -1.50 12.24
N TYR A 163 6.67 -0.80 11.25
CA TYR A 163 5.48 -1.18 10.51
C TYR A 163 5.81 -1.66 9.12
N LEU A 164 5.08 -2.69 8.67
CA LEU A 164 5.15 -3.28 7.34
C LEU A 164 3.73 -3.54 6.83
N CYS A 165 3.54 -3.48 5.52
CA CYS A 165 2.31 -3.91 4.86
C CYS A 165 2.61 -4.98 3.82
N CYS A 166 1.84 -6.07 3.84
CA CYS A 166 1.81 -7.07 2.78
C CYS A 166 0.60 -6.81 1.87
N ALA A 167 0.84 -6.69 0.58
CA ALA A 167 -0.19 -6.71 -0.45
C ALA A 167 -0.19 -8.09 -1.13
N SER A 168 -1.32 -8.79 -1.14
CA SER A 168 -1.41 -10.17 -1.66
C SER A 168 -2.58 -10.35 -2.62
N ASN A 169 -2.43 -11.25 -3.58
CA ASN A 169 -3.53 -11.77 -4.38
C ASN A 169 -3.30 -13.28 -4.66
N ARG A 170 -4.17 -13.91 -5.46
CA ARG A 170 -4.05 -15.35 -5.77
C ARG A 170 -2.80 -15.73 -6.59
N LEU A 171 -2.05 -14.76 -7.08
CA LEU A 171 -0.85 -14.96 -7.91
C LEU A 171 0.45 -14.72 -7.14
N GLY A 172 0.40 -14.11 -5.95
CA GLY A 172 1.58 -13.85 -5.12
C GLY A 172 1.36 -12.74 -4.10
N GLU A 173 2.46 -12.26 -3.53
CA GLU A 173 2.47 -11.20 -2.53
C GLU A 173 3.70 -10.29 -2.69
N HIS A 174 3.59 -9.06 -2.22
CA HIS A 174 4.67 -8.08 -2.20
C HIS A 174 4.58 -7.25 -0.92
N TRP A 175 5.73 -7.11 -0.26
CA TRP A 175 5.90 -6.41 1.00
C TRP A 175 6.42 -4.99 0.79
N THR A 176 5.95 -4.05 1.60
CA THR A 176 6.54 -2.70 1.66
C THR A 176 7.90 -2.70 2.32
N ASN A 177 8.61 -1.59 2.18
CA ASN A 177 9.72 -1.27 3.08
C ASN A 177 9.23 -1.13 4.53
N ALA A 178 10.11 -1.46 5.47
CA ALA A 178 9.86 -1.26 6.89
C ALA A 178 9.95 0.23 7.22
N VAL A 179 9.00 0.75 8.00
CA VAL A 179 9.04 2.14 8.49
C VAL A 179 8.90 2.21 9.99
N ASP A 180 9.71 3.07 10.60
CA ASP A 180 9.65 3.30 12.03
C ASP A 180 8.64 4.40 12.38
N VAL A 181 7.77 4.07 13.32
CA VAL A 181 6.81 5.00 13.91
C VAL A 181 7.14 5.19 15.38
N HIS A 182 7.31 6.44 15.78
CA HIS A 182 7.55 6.81 17.16
C HIS A 182 6.36 7.58 17.72
N ILE A 183 5.81 7.09 18.84
CA ILE A 183 4.74 7.74 19.57
C ILE A 183 5.24 8.13 20.95
N GLY A 184 5.31 9.44 21.19
CA GLY A 184 5.81 10.01 22.43
C GLY A 184 5.14 11.34 22.74
N GLU A 185 5.46 11.93 23.89
CA GLU A 185 5.08 13.31 24.14
C GLU A 185 5.92 14.23 23.26
N GLN A 186 5.33 15.30 22.72
CA GLN A 186 6.13 16.41 22.23
C GLN A 186 6.93 16.93 23.42
N SER A 187 8.23 16.65 23.44
CA SER A 187 9.12 17.65 24.02
C SER A 187 8.95 18.86 23.11
N GLN A 188 8.30 19.91 23.61
CA GLN A 188 8.54 21.25 23.08
C GLN A 188 10.06 21.34 22.88
N PRO A 189 10.58 21.84 21.76
CA PRO A 189 11.92 22.38 21.80
C PRO A 189 11.80 23.52 22.80
N THR A 190 12.08 23.23 24.08
CA THR A 190 12.62 24.25 24.95
C THR A 190 13.76 24.79 24.12
N SER A 191 13.66 26.08 23.82
CA SER A 191 14.79 26.87 23.38
C SER A 191 15.88 26.71 24.46
N LEU A 192 16.64 25.61 24.39
CA LEU A 192 18.06 25.58 24.67
C LEU A 192 18.75 26.13 23.43
N CYS A 193 18.30 27.33 23.01
CA CYS A 193 19.19 28.26 22.38
C CYS A 193 20.22 28.57 23.48
N CYS A 194 21.41 28.01 23.32
CA CYS A 194 22.61 28.38 24.04
C CYS A 194 22.81 29.89 23.85
N LYS A 195 22.11 30.73 24.63
CA LYS A 195 22.44 32.16 24.80
C LYS A 195 23.63 32.30 25.75
N SER A 196 24.66 31.51 25.49
CA SER A 196 25.99 31.69 26.06
C SER A 196 26.91 31.94 24.87
N PRO A 197 27.37 33.18 24.65
CA PRO A 197 28.33 33.45 23.59
C PRO A 197 29.62 32.69 23.91
N GLY A 198 29.88 31.60 23.20
CA GLY A 198 31.08 30.77 23.39
C GLY A 198 30.94 29.28 23.13
N VAL A 199 29.74 28.71 23.06
CA VAL A 199 29.56 27.27 22.82
C VAL A 199 29.59 26.99 21.31
N ARG A 200 30.72 26.48 20.80
CA ARG A 200 30.76 25.90 19.45
C ARG A 200 29.91 24.64 19.43
N CYS A 201 28.77 24.66 18.74
CA CYS A 201 28.00 23.46 18.46
C CYS A 201 28.84 22.54 17.57
N LYS A 202 29.29 21.42 18.10
CA LYS A 202 30.01 20.41 17.34
C LYS A 202 28.99 19.47 16.73
N ILE A 203 29.01 19.30 15.41
CA ILE A 203 28.14 18.34 14.71
C ILE A 203 29.05 17.23 14.16
N ALA A 204 28.64 15.97 14.34
CA ALA A 204 29.28 14.82 13.74
C ALA A 204 28.29 14.10 12.82
N LEU A 205 28.66 13.97 11.55
CA LEU A 205 27.92 13.16 10.57
C LEU A 205 28.58 11.78 10.50
N LEU A 206 27.84 10.74 10.88
CA LEU A 206 28.25 9.35 10.72
C LEU A 206 27.61 8.81 9.44
N VAL A 207 28.44 8.50 8.45
CA VAL A 207 28.02 7.82 7.22
C VAL A 207 28.63 6.44 7.22
N GLY A 208 27.77 5.42 7.22
CA GLY A 208 28.19 4.02 7.21
C GLY A 208 27.18 3.17 6.45
N ASN A 209 27.59 1.97 6.08
CA ASN A 209 26.73 1.01 5.41
C ASN A 209 26.77 -0.26 6.25
N ASN A 210 25.64 -0.72 6.80
CA ASN A 210 25.64 -1.89 7.67
C ASN A 210 25.76 -3.23 6.91
N ARG A 211 25.81 -3.21 5.56
CA ARG A 211 25.88 -4.41 4.71
C ARG A 211 27.31 -4.90 4.43
N TYR A 212 28.28 -4.62 5.30
CA TYR A 212 29.66 -5.11 5.13
C TYR A 212 29.90 -6.53 5.64
N GLN A 213 28.94 -7.15 6.32
CA GLN A 213 29.12 -8.42 7.04
C GLN A 213 29.63 -9.58 6.15
N HIS A 214 29.56 -9.47 4.82
CA HIS A 214 29.94 -10.53 3.88
C HIS A 214 30.92 -10.08 2.77
N HIS A 215 31.56 -8.91 2.85
CA HIS A 215 32.45 -8.43 1.79
C HIS A 215 33.92 -8.85 2.01
N PRO A 216 34.52 -9.69 1.14
CA PRO A 216 35.77 -10.41 1.43
C PRO A 216 37.04 -9.53 1.56
N ASN A 217 36.97 -8.25 1.15
CA ASN A 217 38.13 -7.35 1.12
C ASN A 217 37.97 -6.06 1.95
N LEU A 218 36.96 -5.98 2.83
CA LEU A 218 36.72 -4.78 3.66
C LEU A 218 37.08 -5.05 5.12
N LEU A 219 38.27 -4.60 5.53
CA LEU A 219 38.71 -4.56 6.92
C LEU A 219 38.29 -3.21 7.55
N ALA A 220 36.99 -2.97 7.66
CA ALA A 220 36.52 -1.85 8.48
C ALA A 220 36.65 -2.25 9.97
N PRO A 221 37.20 -1.38 10.84
CA PRO A 221 37.30 -1.67 12.26
C PRO A 221 35.90 -1.91 12.83
N VAL A 222 35.72 -3.04 13.52
CA VAL A 222 34.48 -3.47 14.20
C VAL A 222 34.27 -2.63 15.47
N ARG A 223 34.26 -1.30 15.34
CA ARG A 223 33.62 -0.45 16.34
C ARG A 223 32.21 -0.22 15.84
N ASP A 224 31.25 -0.71 16.59
CA ASP A 224 29.84 -0.52 16.33
C ASP A 224 29.58 0.98 16.09
N VAL A 225 28.87 1.32 15.03
CA VAL A 225 28.48 2.71 14.77
C VAL A 225 27.69 3.27 15.97
N PHE A 226 27.01 2.39 16.70
CA PHE A 226 26.40 2.69 17.99
C PHE A 226 27.43 3.16 19.04
N GLU A 227 28.54 2.45 19.24
CA GLU A 227 29.60 2.84 20.18
C GLU A 227 30.26 4.17 19.78
N LEU A 228 30.53 4.36 18.49
CA LEU A 228 31.10 5.61 17.98
C LEU A 228 30.14 6.79 18.16
N SER A 229 28.84 6.57 17.91
CA SER A 229 27.78 7.54 18.18
C SER A 229 27.72 7.90 19.67
N CYS A 230 27.86 6.92 20.55
CA CYS A 230 27.88 7.13 22.01
C CYS A 230 29.10 7.93 22.48
N LEU A 231 30.28 7.66 21.92
CA LEU A 231 31.52 8.41 22.21
C LEU A 231 31.43 9.86 21.75
N LEU A 232 30.93 10.10 20.53
CA LEU A 232 30.79 11.45 19.98
C LEU A 232 29.79 12.29 20.79
N LYS A 233 28.69 11.68 21.25
CA LYS A 233 27.75 12.33 22.17
C LYS A 233 28.41 12.71 23.51
N HIS A 234 29.23 11.82 24.10
CA HIS A 234 30.01 12.14 25.31
C HIS A 234 31.00 13.30 25.11
N LEU A 235 31.51 13.48 23.89
CA LEU A 235 32.41 14.57 23.53
C LEU A 235 31.67 15.89 23.19
N GLY A 236 30.35 15.93 23.38
CA GLY A 236 29.51 17.10 23.15
C GLY A 236 29.15 17.34 21.69
N PHE A 237 29.20 16.30 20.84
CA PHE A 237 28.73 16.39 19.46
C PHE A 237 27.23 16.09 19.36
N GLN A 238 26.54 16.85 18.52
CA GLN A 238 25.26 16.43 17.95
C GLN A 238 25.55 15.45 16.81
N VAL A 239 25.14 14.19 16.97
CA VAL A 239 25.41 13.12 16.00
C VAL A 239 24.21 12.93 15.07
N VAL A 240 24.45 13.05 13.77
CA VAL A 240 23.51 12.69 12.70
C VAL A 240 24.05 11.43 12.03
N SER A 241 23.25 10.36 11.99
CA SER A 241 23.69 9.07 11.45
C SER A 241 22.89 8.74 10.19
N LEU A 242 23.60 8.56 9.08
CA LEU A 242 23.09 8.06 7.81
C LEU A 242 23.66 6.65 7.65
N LEU A 243 22.95 5.66 8.18
CA LEU A 243 23.28 4.26 8.04
C LEU A 243 22.24 3.61 7.13
N ASP A 244 22.73 2.91 6.10
CA ASP A 244 21.92 1.97 5.31
C ASP A 244 21.77 0.61 6.04
#